data_AF-A0A6M0GGK8-F1
#
_entry.id   AF-A0A6M0GGK8-F1
#
_cell.length_a   1.000
_cell.length_b   1.000
_cell.length_c   1.000
_cell.angle_alpha   90.00
_cell.angle_beta   90.00
_cell.angle_gamma   90.00
#
_symmetry.space_group_name_H-M   'P 1'
#
loop_
_entity.id
_entity.type
_entity.pdbx_description
1 polymer ?
#
loop_
_entity_poly.entity_id
_entity_poly.type
_entity_poly.pdbx_seq_one_letter_code
_entity_poly.pdbx_strand_id
1 'polypeptide(L)'
;EEFLQENFDGRVMSIADLQKYQQLTPERGPQDLIRSLATGAPNHPPLYYIMVRFWVQLFGNSVAITRSLSAIISLLAFPCLYWLCLELFTVYWVGWVAIALVAISPFHIIYAQEAREYSLWIVTTLLSSAALLRAMRRQTLGSWAIYTISLVLGFYTFLFAVLVAIGQGIYIFVLEKFSWTKTLKAYLLASLAAVILYFPWIVAVIANWQMLNMTTSWTTEEIPISSLIAAWGSNVSRLFIDLGLEPNSGSSYVISLATFILVIYAIYFLCRQTPRRVWLLIVGLIAVTPVVLILPDIISGGQRSASARYFVPCYLGIQLAVAYLLASQLRGTQQKRIWHGITALVLTSGVVSCAISAQAQVWWNKAVGADNPQIAQIINQTSEPLIITNLDSTNPANIIALSYLLDPQTKFQLVIDPNMPQIPAKFSNIFLFNP
;
A
#
# COMPACT_ATOMS: atom_id res chain seq x y z
N GLU A 1 0.74 22.05 -4.22
CA GLU A 1 0.80 23.40 -3.62
C GLU A 1 0.56 24.48 -4.67
N GLU A 2 1.35 24.56 -5.75
CA GLU A 2 1.12 25.56 -6.82
C GLU A 2 -0.29 25.54 -7.41
N PHE A 3 -0.81 24.34 -7.71
CA PHE A 3 -2.18 24.21 -8.21
C PHE A 3 -3.21 24.92 -7.31
N LEU A 4 -3.03 24.81 -5.99
CA LEU A 4 -3.93 25.40 -5.01
C LEU A 4 -3.76 26.92 -4.89
N GLN A 5 -2.53 27.41 -5.04
CA GLN A 5 -2.23 28.84 -4.89
C GLN A 5 -2.60 29.66 -6.14
N GLU A 6 -2.48 29.07 -7.33
CA GLU A 6 -2.54 29.83 -8.58
C GLU A 6 -3.90 29.78 -9.29
N ASN A 7 -4.77 28.82 -8.97
CA ASN A 7 -5.90 28.48 -9.86
C ASN A 7 -7.29 28.67 -9.25
N PHE A 8 -7.40 28.98 -7.95
CA PHE A 8 -8.66 29.18 -7.25
C PHE A 8 -9.04 30.66 -7.19
N ASP A 9 -9.08 31.32 -8.34
CA ASP A 9 -9.34 32.75 -8.49
C ASP A 9 -10.55 33.06 -9.38
N GLY A 10 -11.34 32.04 -9.71
CA GLY A 10 -12.54 32.16 -10.54
C GLY A 10 -12.27 32.36 -12.03
N ARG A 11 -11.02 32.25 -12.49
CA ARG A 11 -10.72 32.24 -13.93
C ARG A 11 -11.16 30.92 -14.56
N VAL A 12 -11.57 31.01 -15.83
CA VAL A 12 -11.90 29.84 -16.63
C VAL A 12 -10.62 29.21 -17.18
N MET A 13 -10.47 27.92 -16.94
CA MET A 13 -9.30 27.13 -17.30
C MET A 13 -9.66 25.97 -18.23
N SER A 14 -8.70 25.59 -19.06
CA SER A 14 -8.79 24.38 -19.87
C SER A 14 -8.32 23.14 -19.09
N ILE A 15 -8.65 21.96 -19.60
CA ILE A 15 -8.10 20.68 -19.10
C ILE A 15 -6.56 20.69 -19.14
N ALA A 16 -5.95 21.26 -20.18
CA ALA A 16 -4.50 21.33 -20.31
C ALA A 16 -3.86 22.18 -19.18
N ASP A 17 -4.54 23.25 -18.76
CA ASP A 17 -4.08 24.10 -17.65
C ASP A 17 -4.08 23.35 -16.31
N LEU A 18 -4.98 22.38 -16.12
CA LEU A 18 -5.00 21.52 -14.94
C LEU A 18 -3.94 20.43 -15.00
N GLN A 19 -3.82 19.76 -16.15
CA GLN A 19 -2.93 18.61 -16.32
C GLN A 19 -1.44 19.00 -16.31
N LYS A 20 -1.10 20.27 -16.58
CA LYS A 20 0.30 20.75 -16.50
C LYS A 20 0.93 20.52 -15.12
N TYR A 21 0.13 20.54 -14.04
CA TYR A 21 0.61 20.31 -12.67
C TYR A 21 0.95 18.85 -12.36
N GLN A 22 0.67 17.92 -13.28
CA GLN A 22 1.12 16.52 -13.20
C GLN A 22 2.41 16.27 -14.00
N GLN A 23 2.98 17.30 -14.62
CA GLN A 23 4.21 17.21 -15.39
C GLN A 23 5.43 17.65 -14.57
N LEU A 24 6.59 17.14 -14.95
CA LEU A 24 7.87 17.53 -14.36
C LEU A 24 8.31 18.85 -14.97
N THR A 25 8.56 19.83 -14.12
CA THR A 25 9.22 21.08 -14.50
C THR A 25 10.74 20.89 -14.55
N PRO A 26 11.40 21.20 -15.69
CA PRO A 26 12.86 21.08 -15.83
C PRO A 26 13.66 21.87 -14.80
N GLU A 27 13.10 22.97 -14.30
CA GLU A 27 13.74 23.92 -13.39
C GLU A 27 13.89 23.37 -11.96
N ARG A 28 13.08 22.35 -11.59
CA ARG A 28 13.08 21.76 -10.25
C ARG A 28 13.93 20.50 -10.21
N GLY A 29 14.84 20.40 -9.24
CA GLY A 29 15.70 19.24 -9.05
C GLY A 29 15.13 18.21 -8.05
N PRO A 30 15.86 17.10 -7.81
CA PRO A 30 15.54 16.14 -6.74
C PRO A 30 15.51 16.76 -5.34
N GLN A 31 16.30 17.82 -5.11
CA GLN A 31 16.30 18.54 -3.83
C GLN A 31 14.97 19.25 -3.58
N ASP A 32 14.38 19.87 -4.61
CA ASP A 32 13.07 20.51 -4.52
C ASP A 32 11.96 19.49 -4.26
N LEU A 33 12.07 18.30 -4.85
CA LEU A 33 11.15 17.19 -4.57
C LEU A 33 11.24 16.77 -3.09
N ILE A 34 12.45 16.55 -2.57
CA ILE A 34 12.66 16.18 -1.15
C ILE A 34 12.09 17.28 -0.23
N ARG A 35 12.35 18.55 -0.56
CA ARG A 35 11.83 19.69 0.20
C ARG A 35 10.31 19.73 0.18
N SER A 36 9.70 19.58 -0.99
CA SER A 36 8.24 19.55 -1.16
C SER A 36 7.58 18.40 -0.39
N LEU A 37 8.18 17.22 -0.40
CA LEU A 37 7.69 16.10 0.41
C LEU A 37 7.85 16.40 1.91
N ALA A 38 8.99 16.95 2.34
CA ALA A 38 9.22 17.29 3.75
C ALA A 38 8.20 18.31 4.27
N THR A 39 7.87 19.34 3.49
CA THR A 39 6.98 20.43 3.93
C THR A 39 5.50 20.16 3.69
N GLY A 40 5.15 19.49 2.59
CA GLY A 40 3.76 19.29 2.16
C GLY A 40 3.20 17.90 2.43
N ALA A 41 4.07 16.89 2.56
CA ALA A 41 3.65 15.50 2.75
C ALA A 41 4.65 14.67 3.57
N PRO A 42 5.02 15.10 4.81
CA PRO A 42 6.08 14.46 5.61
C PRO A 42 5.81 12.98 5.93
N ASN A 43 4.55 12.53 5.83
CA ASN A 43 4.15 11.13 5.94
C ASN A 43 4.68 10.22 4.82
N HIS A 44 5.25 10.79 3.74
CA HIS A 44 5.78 10.06 2.59
C HIS A 44 7.30 10.22 2.47
N PRO A 45 8.08 9.25 3.00
CA PRO A 45 9.52 9.23 2.80
C PRO A 45 9.94 9.26 1.32
N PRO A 46 11.10 9.85 0.99
CA PRO A 46 11.37 10.33 -0.36
C PRO A 46 11.84 9.26 -1.35
N LEU A 47 12.25 8.06 -0.92
CA LEU A 47 12.94 7.10 -1.80
C LEU A 47 12.13 6.75 -3.04
N TYR A 48 10.87 6.34 -2.85
CA TYR A 48 10.00 5.96 -3.95
C TYR A 48 9.77 7.12 -4.93
N TYR A 49 9.51 8.31 -4.42
CA TYR A 49 9.22 9.48 -5.24
C TYR A 49 10.46 9.97 -6.01
N ILE A 50 11.65 9.85 -5.42
CA ILE A 50 12.92 10.08 -6.12
C ILE A 50 13.06 9.08 -7.29
N MET A 51 12.76 7.80 -7.06
CA MET A 51 12.79 6.79 -8.12
C MET A 51 11.77 7.10 -9.23
N VAL A 52 10.54 7.48 -8.88
CA VAL A 52 9.52 7.92 -9.85
C VAL A 52 10.02 9.09 -10.67
N ARG A 53 10.62 10.09 -10.04
CA ARG A 53 11.14 11.25 -10.74
C ARG A 53 12.16 10.86 -11.80
N PHE A 54 13.17 10.06 -11.45
CA PHE A 54 14.16 9.60 -12.42
C PHE A 54 13.54 8.72 -13.51
N TRP A 55 12.57 7.86 -13.15
CA TRP A 55 11.86 7.02 -14.11
C TRP A 55 11.12 7.85 -15.17
N VAL A 56 10.36 8.85 -14.72
CA VAL A 56 9.61 9.77 -15.61
C VAL A 56 10.56 10.61 -16.47
N GLN A 57 11.71 11.03 -15.93
CA GLN A 57 12.73 11.74 -16.72
C GLN A 57 13.30 10.88 -17.86
N LEU A 58 13.45 9.57 -17.65
CA LEU A 58 14.02 8.66 -18.64
C LEU A 58 13.01 8.17 -19.68
N PHE A 59 11.77 7.91 -19.25
CA PHE A 59 10.78 7.21 -20.08
C PHE A 59 9.61 8.10 -20.53
N GLY A 60 9.46 9.30 -19.96
CA GLY A 60 8.40 10.26 -20.30
C GLY A 60 7.33 10.44 -19.21
N ASN A 61 6.39 11.34 -19.45
CA ASN A 61 5.51 11.91 -18.42
C ASN A 61 4.03 11.49 -18.51
N SER A 62 3.77 10.22 -18.82
CA SER A 62 2.42 9.68 -18.85
C SER A 62 2.06 8.96 -17.55
N VAL A 63 0.76 8.92 -17.23
CA VAL A 63 0.24 8.16 -16.08
C VAL A 63 0.66 6.68 -16.14
N ALA A 64 0.68 6.09 -17.35
CA ALA A 64 1.11 4.72 -17.55
C ALA A 64 2.59 4.50 -17.20
N ILE A 65 3.47 5.43 -17.60
CA ILE A 65 4.90 5.36 -17.29
C ILE A 65 5.13 5.52 -15.79
N THR A 66 4.47 6.46 -15.14
CA THR A 66 4.60 6.66 -13.68
C THR A 66 4.17 5.41 -12.92
N ARG A 67 3.08 4.75 -13.34
CA ARG A 67 2.60 3.50 -12.73
C ARG A 67 3.46 2.29 -13.06
N SER A 68 4.12 2.25 -14.22
CA SER A 68 4.92 1.10 -14.64
C SER A 68 6.12 0.86 -13.73
N LEU A 69 6.66 1.90 -13.08
CA LEU A 69 7.71 1.74 -12.09
C LEU A 69 7.26 0.85 -10.93
N SER A 70 6.08 1.11 -10.35
CA SER A 70 5.52 0.29 -9.27
C SER A 70 5.29 -1.15 -9.71
N ALA A 71 4.85 -1.35 -10.96
CA ALA A 71 4.63 -2.67 -11.52
C ALA A 71 5.95 -3.44 -11.63
N ILE A 72 7.02 -2.81 -12.13
CA ILE A 72 8.35 -3.42 -12.24
C ILE A 72 8.94 -3.74 -10.86
N ILE A 73 8.84 -2.79 -9.91
CA ILE A 73 9.30 -3.02 -8.53
C ILE A 73 8.56 -4.19 -7.90
N SER A 74 7.25 -4.34 -8.15
CA SER A 74 6.47 -5.45 -7.59
C SER A 74 7.00 -6.82 -8.00
N LEU A 75 7.61 -6.96 -9.18
CA LEU A 75 8.20 -8.22 -9.63
C LEU A 75 9.42 -8.63 -8.79
N LEU A 76 10.12 -7.66 -8.18
CA LEU A 76 11.22 -7.94 -7.24
C LEU A 76 10.74 -8.59 -5.93
N ALA A 77 9.42 -8.57 -5.65
CA ALA A 77 8.87 -9.28 -4.52
C ALA A 77 9.06 -10.81 -4.67
N PHE A 78 9.02 -11.35 -5.90
CA PHE A 78 9.16 -12.80 -6.13
C PHE A 78 10.53 -13.36 -5.72
N PRO A 79 11.68 -12.82 -6.19
CA PRO A 79 12.98 -13.31 -5.73
C PRO A 79 13.21 -13.05 -4.23
N CYS A 80 12.73 -11.93 -3.67
CA CYS A 80 12.84 -11.66 -2.23
C CYS A 80 12.02 -12.66 -1.40
N LEU A 81 10.80 -12.96 -1.83
CA LEU A 81 9.91 -13.92 -1.19
C LEU A 81 10.48 -15.34 -1.26
N TYR A 82 11.02 -15.72 -2.43
CA TYR A 82 11.68 -17.01 -2.59
C TYR A 82 12.89 -17.13 -1.67
N TRP A 83 13.74 -16.10 -1.60
CA TRP A 83 14.88 -16.08 -0.70
C TRP A 83 14.46 -16.17 0.77
N LEU A 84 13.42 -15.42 1.18
CA LEU A 84 12.86 -15.53 2.53
C LEU A 84 12.39 -16.96 2.83
N CYS A 85 11.71 -17.61 1.87
CA CYS A 85 11.27 -19.00 2.03
C CYS A 85 12.44 -19.97 2.17
N LEU A 86 13.57 -19.76 1.47
CA LEU A 86 14.78 -20.58 1.61
C LEU A 86 15.45 -20.42 2.99
N GLU A 87 15.38 -19.24 3.60
CA GLU A 87 15.90 -19.03 4.96
C GLU A 87 14.95 -19.59 6.04
N LEU A 88 13.64 -19.59 5.79
CA LEU A 88 12.63 -20.08 6.73
C LEU A 88 12.44 -21.60 6.69
N PHE A 89 12.20 -22.14 5.50
CA PHE A 89 11.70 -23.50 5.33
C PHE A 89 12.78 -24.42 4.76
N THR A 90 12.79 -25.67 5.21
CA THR A 90 13.62 -26.73 4.63
C THR A 90 13.10 -27.21 3.28
N VAL A 91 11.81 -27.00 3.01
CA VAL A 91 11.13 -27.43 1.79
C VAL A 91 11.11 -26.29 0.77
N TYR A 92 11.93 -26.41 -0.28
CA TYR A 92 12.05 -25.38 -1.33
C TYR A 92 10.73 -25.07 -2.06
N TRP A 93 9.81 -26.05 -2.14
CA TRP A 93 8.52 -25.90 -2.82
C TRP A 93 7.62 -24.84 -2.19
N VAL A 94 7.79 -24.55 -0.89
CA VAL A 94 7.02 -23.50 -0.19
C VAL A 94 7.22 -22.15 -0.88
N GLY A 95 8.43 -21.85 -1.36
CA GLY A 95 8.73 -20.62 -2.09
C GLY A 95 7.93 -20.47 -3.38
N TRP A 96 7.77 -21.55 -4.15
CA TRP A 96 6.98 -21.52 -5.39
C TRP A 96 5.49 -21.33 -5.12
N VAL A 97 4.95 -22.00 -4.10
CA VAL A 97 3.56 -21.80 -3.70
C VAL A 97 3.33 -20.37 -3.19
N ALA A 98 4.27 -19.82 -2.41
CA ALA A 98 4.20 -18.44 -1.93
C ALA A 98 4.22 -17.43 -3.09
N ILE A 99 5.11 -17.62 -4.08
CA ILE A 99 5.12 -16.80 -5.31
C ILE A 99 3.78 -16.89 -6.02
N ALA A 100 3.24 -18.11 -6.22
CA ALA A 100 1.97 -18.29 -6.90
C ALA A 100 0.83 -17.54 -6.20
N LEU A 101 0.74 -17.64 -4.87
CA LEU A 101 -0.27 -16.91 -4.08
C LEU A 101 -0.12 -15.39 -4.19
N VAL A 102 1.11 -14.87 -4.13
CA VAL A 102 1.37 -13.43 -4.23
C VAL A 102 1.10 -12.91 -5.64
N ALA A 103 1.51 -13.65 -6.68
CA ALA A 103 1.40 -13.25 -8.08
C ALA A 103 -0.05 -13.10 -8.57
N ILE A 104 -0.98 -13.83 -7.98
CA ILE A 104 -2.43 -13.79 -8.32
C ILE A 104 -3.27 -13.15 -7.22
N SER A 105 -2.65 -12.51 -6.25
CA SER A 105 -3.36 -11.87 -5.15
C SER A 105 -3.95 -10.54 -5.60
N PRO A 106 -5.28 -10.33 -5.49
CA PRO A 106 -5.91 -9.07 -5.86
C PRO A 106 -5.27 -7.86 -5.16
N PHE A 107 -4.95 -8.00 -3.88
CA PHE A 107 -4.22 -6.99 -3.11
C PHE A 107 -2.90 -6.56 -3.77
N HIS A 108 -2.03 -7.52 -4.12
CA HIS A 108 -0.71 -7.20 -4.67
C HIS A 108 -0.80 -6.63 -6.09
N ILE A 109 -1.72 -7.12 -6.93
CA ILE A 109 -1.91 -6.60 -8.28
C ILE A 109 -2.43 -5.16 -8.26
N ILE A 110 -3.40 -4.83 -7.39
CA ILE A 110 -3.90 -3.46 -7.25
C ILE A 110 -2.77 -2.51 -6.89
N TYR A 111 -1.97 -2.85 -5.87
CA TYR A 111 -0.90 -1.96 -5.43
C TYR A 111 0.31 -1.93 -6.36
N ALA A 112 0.48 -2.94 -7.23
CA ALA A 112 1.45 -2.91 -8.32
C ALA A 112 1.11 -1.84 -9.38
N GLN A 113 -0.16 -1.46 -9.52
CA GLN A 113 -0.64 -0.47 -10.49
C GLN A 113 -0.77 0.94 -9.92
N GLU A 114 -0.55 1.12 -8.62
CA GLU A 114 -0.60 2.43 -7.98
C GLU A 114 0.76 3.13 -8.08
N ALA A 115 0.78 4.40 -8.48
CA ALA A 115 1.97 5.25 -8.43
C ALA A 115 2.26 5.70 -6.99
N ARG A 116 2.48 4.73 -6.10
CA ARG A 116 2.73 4.87 -4.66
C ARG A 116 3.78 3.86 -4.17
N GLU A 117 4.33 4.13 -2.99
CA GLU A 117 5.47 3.42 -2.40
C GLU A 117 5.20 1.96 -1.98
N TYR A 118 3.97 1.46 -2.05
CA TYR A 118 3.59 0.17 -1.45
C TYR A 118 4.30 -1.03 -2.07
N SER A 119 4.50 -1.05 -3.39
CA SER A 119 5.29 -2.12 -4.05
C SER A 119 6.72 -2.17 -3.50
N LEU A 120 7.35 -1.01 -3.30
CA LEU A 120 8.69 -0.94 -2.73
C LEU A 120 8.69 -1.35 -1.26
N TRP A 121 7.61 -1.05 -0.52
CA TRP A 121 7.47 -1.46 0.88
C TRP A 121 7.32 -2.98 1.02
N ILE A 122 6.59 -3.63 0.11
CA ILE A 122 6.50 -5.10 0.04
C ILE A 122 7.90 -5.70 -0.16
N VAL A 123 8.66 -5.19 -1.13
CA VAL A 123 10.01 -5.67 -1.44
C VAL A 123 10.96 -5.48 -0.26
N THR A 124 10.99 -4.29 0.34
CA THR A 124 11.90 -3.98 1.47
C THR A 124 11.52 -4.77 2.74
N THR A 125 10.23 -5.07 2.95
CA THR A 125 9.77 -5.94 4.06
C THR A 125 10.26 -7.38 3.88
N LEU A 126 10.14 -7.94 2.67
CA LEU A 126 10.64 -9.28 2.36
C LEU A 126 12.17 -9.36 2.43
N LEU A 127 12.83 -8.38 1.82
CA LEU A 127 14.29 -8.28 1.75
C LEU A 127 14.92 -8.16 3.14
N SER A 128 14.42 -7.25 3.98
CA SER A 128 14.92 -7.08 5.36
C SER A 128 14.70 -8.33 6.20
N SER A 129 13.56 -9.02 6.04
CA SER A 129 13.28 -10.27 6.75
C SER A 129 14.21 -11.41 6.32
N ALA A 130 14.48 -11.56 5.02
CA ALA A 130 15.42 -12.57 4.52
C ALA A 130 16.87 -12.24 4.91
N ALA A 131 17.26 -10.98 4.78
CA ALA A 131 18.59 -10.49 5.17
C ALA A 131 18.85 -10.67 6.66
N LEU A 132 17.83 -10.46 7.51
CA LEU A 132 17.94 -10.69 8.95
C LEU A 132 18.25 -12.16 9.25
N LEU A 133 17.46 -13.09 8.70
CA LEU A 133 17.67 -14.52 8.93
C LEU A 133 19.05 -14.97 8.43
N ARG A 134 19.48 -14.46 7.27
CA ARG A 134 20.85 -14.70 6.77
C ARG A 134 21.91 -14.12 7.71
N ALA A 135 21.72 -12.92 8.24
CA ALA A 135 22.65 -12.28 9.16
C ALA A 135 22.78 -13.05 10.48
N MET A 136 21.66 -13.53 11.02
CA MET A 136 21.65 -14.40 12.20
C MET A 136 22.36 -15.74 11.94
N ARG A 137 22.18 -16.33 10.76
CA ARG A 137 22.78 -17.61 10.37
C ARG A 137 24.27 -17.51 10.07
N ARG A 138 24.71 -16.46 9.38
CA ARG A 138 26.10 -16.29 8.92
C ARG A 138 26.96 -15.53 9.93
N GLN A 139 26.37 -14.62 10.70
CA GLN A 139 27.04 -13.77 11.68
C GLN A 139 28.27 -13.01 11.13
N THR A 140 28.24 -12.64 9.84
CA THR A 140 29.31 -11.84 9.20
C THR A 140 28.92 -10.37 9.10
N LEU A 141 29.93 -9.48 9.11
CA LEU A 141 29.72 -8.04 8.94
C LEU A 141 28.95 -7.72 7.65
N GLY A 142 29.31 -8.38 6.54
CA GLY A 142 28.61 -8.20 5.26
C GLY A 142 27.13 -8.58 5.30
N SER A 143 26.75 -9.62 6.05
CA SER A 143 25.34 -10.03 6.17
C SER A 143 24.55 -9.03 7.00
N TRP A 144 25.14 -8.52 8.09
CA TRP A 144 24.53 -7.45 8.88
C TRP A 144 24.46 -6.12 8.11
N ALA A 145 25.45 -5.81 7.28
CA ALA A 145 25.42 -4.64 6.40
C ALA A 145 24.27 -4.71 5.39
N ILE A 146 24.06 -5.87 4.74
CA ILE A 146 22.90 -6.08 3.85
C ILE A 146 21.59 -5.86 4.61
N TYR A 147 21.49 -6.38 5.84
CA TYR A 147 20.33 -6.15 6.69
C TYR A 147 20.11 -4.65 7.01
N THR A 148 21.15 -3.95 7.46
CA THR A 148 21.12 -2.50 7.73
C THR A 148 20.68 -1.72 6.50
N ILE A 149 21.25 -1.98 5.32
CA ILE A 149 20.87 -1.31 4.08
C ILE A 149 19.40 -1.58 3.75
N SER A 150 18.94 -2.82 3.91
CA SER A 150 17.54 -3.19 3.67
C SER A 150 16.58 -2.44 4.61
N LEU A 151 16.95 -2.25 5.88
CA LEU A 151 16.19 -1.42 6.83
C LEU A 151 16.17 0.05 6.43
N VAL A 152 17.32 0.63 6.05
CA VAL A 152 17.41 2.02 5.60
C VAL A 152 16.49 2.25 4.40
N LEU A 153 16.53 1.36 3.41
CA LEU A 153 15.63 1.42 2.26
C LEU A 153 14.17 1.34 2.70
N GLY A 154 13.82 0.46 3.64
CA GLY A 154 12.48 0.38 4.21
C GLY A 154 12.03 1.67 4.89
N PHE A 155 12.87 2.26 5.75
CA PHE A 155 12.56 3.51 6.47
C PHE A 155 12.38 4.69 5.52
N TYR A 156 13.22 4.80 4.49
CA TYR A 156 13.07 5.81 3.44
C TYR A 156 11.96 5.49 2.41
N THR A 157 11.29 4.33 2.51
CA THR A 157 10.13 3.98 1.68
C THR A 157 8.83 4.29 2.38
N PHE A 158 8.64 3.82 3.62
CA PHE A 158 7.36 3.91 4.31
C PHE A 158 7.53 3.96 5.83
N LEU A 159 6.79 4.85 6.50
CA LEU A 159 6.94 5.09 7.94
C LEU A 159 6.72 3.83 8.78
N PHE A 160 5.79 2.95 8.38
CA PHE A 160 5.50 1.71 9.12
C PHE A 160 6.55 0.61 8.93
N ALA A 161 7.61 0.83 8.14
CA ALA A 161 8.78 -0.05 8.14
C ALA A 161 9.45 -0.13 9.53
N VAL A 162 9.29 0.90 10.39
CA VAL A 162 9.73 0.84 11.79
C VAL A 162 9.04 -0.27 12.58
N LEU A 163 7.76 -0.57 12.28
CA LEU A 163 7.01 -1.63 12.94
C LEU A 163 7.53 -3.01 12.54
N VAL A 164 8.01 -3.16 11.30
CA VAL A 164 8.69 -4.37 10.83
C VAL A 164 9.99 -4.58 11.61
N ALA A 165 10.80 -3.54 11.78
CA ALA A 165 12.02 -3.60 12.59
C ALA A 165 11.68 -3.95 14.05
N ILE A 166 10.71 -3.28 14.67
CA ILE A 166 10.26 -3.62 16.05
C ILE A 166 9.86 -5.09 16.15
N GLY A 167 9.09 -5.61 15.20
CA GLY A 167 8.69 -7.03 15.18
C GLY A 167 9.87 -7.98 15.02
N GLN A 168 10.86 -7.63 14.21
CA GLN A 168 12.13 -8.36 14.08
C GLN A 168 12.94 -8.34 15.39
N GLY A 169 12.96 -7.21 16.09
CA GLY A 169 13.58 -7.08 17.41
C GLY A 169 12.91 -7.95 18.47
N ILE A 170 11.57 -7.95 18.53
CA ILE A 170 10.78 -8.83 19.40
C ILE A 170 11.08 -10.30 19.05
N TYR A 171 11.10 -10.65 17.77
CA TYR A 171 11.42 -12.00 17.30
C TYR A 171 12.78 -12.48 17.84
N ILE A 172 13.84 -11.67 17.69
CA ILE A 172 15.19 -12.02 18.17
C ILE A 172 15.20 -12.11 19.69
N PHE A 173 14.65 -11.11 20.38
CA PHE A 173 14.65 -11.07 21.84
C PHE A 173 13.95 -12.28 22.46
N VAL A 174 12.81 -12.70 21.88
CA VAL A 174 12.07 -13.89 22.31
C VAL A 174 12.80 -15.19 21.92
N LEU A 175 13.41 -15.26 20.74
CA LEU A 175 14.15 -16.43 20.28
C LEU A 175 15.40 -16.68 21.14
N GLU A 176 16.10 -15.61 21.50
CA GLU A 176 17.29 -15.59 22.37
C GLU A 176 16.93 -15.65 23.86
N LYS A 177 15.68 -16.02 24.20
CA LYS A 177 15.18 -16.20 25.57
C LYS A 177 15.47 -15.00 26.48
N PHE A 178 15.22 -13.79 25.98
CA PHE A 178 15.37 -12.54 26.74
C PHE A 178 16.81 -12.27 27.20
N SER A 179 17.79 -12.91 26.58
CA SER A 179 19.21 -12.83 26.96
C SER A 179 19.99 -11.87 26.06
N TRP A 180 21.01 -11.23 26.63
CA TRP A 180 21.92 -10.33 25.91
C TRP A 180 22.97 -11.10 25.09
N THR A 181 22.58 -11.60 23.91
CA THR A 181 23.45 -12.39 23.05
C THR A 181 24.18 -11.56 22.00
N LYS A 182 25.21 -12.15 21.36
CA LYS A 182 25.94 -11.50 20.26
C LYS A 182 25.01 -11.13 19.10
N THR A 183 24.04 -11.99 18.80
CA THR A 183 23.01 -11.76 17.78
C THR A 183 22.17 -10.53 18.11
N LEU A 184 21.66 -10.43 19.35
CA LEU A 184 20.85 -9.28 19.78
C LEU A 184 21.65 -7.98 19.72
N LYS A 185 22.90 -7.98 20.20
CA LYS A 185 23.79 -6.81 20.12
C LYS A 185 24.03 -6.39 18.67
N ALA A 186 24.32 -7.34 17.78
CA ALA A 186 24.54 -7.05 16.36
C ALA A 186 23.29 -6.48 15.69
N TYR A 187 22.11 -7.02 16.01
CA TYR A 187 20.83 -6.48 15.56
C TYR A 187 20.60 -5.04 16.04
N LEU A 188 20.84 -4.77 17.33
CA LEU A 188 20.68 -3.42 17.90
C LEU A 188 21.64 -2.42 17.26
N LEU A 189 22.90 -2.80 17.03
CA LEU A 189 23.88 -1.98 16.31
C LEU A 189 23.48 -1.73 14.86
N ALA A 190 23.00 -2.76 14.15
CA ALA A 190 22.52 -2.64 12.78
C ALA A 190 21.29 -1.72 12.68
N SER A 191 20.34 -1.88 13.61
CA SER A 191 19.14 -1.04 13.71
C SER A 191 19.48 0.40 14.06
N LEU A 192 20.40 0.61 15.01
CA LEU A 192 20.89 1.94 15.37
C LEU A 192 21.56 2.63 14.18
N ALA A 193 22.42 1.92 13.43
CA ALA A 193 23.02 2.45 12.22
C ALA A 193 21.97 2.83 11.18
N ALA A 194 20.92 2.02 11.01
CA ALA A 194 19.81 2.35 10.11
C ALA A 194 19.03 3.60 10.56
N VAL A 195 18.78 3.74 11.86
CA VAL A 195 18.13 4.93 12.43
C VAL A 195 18.99 6.18 12.26
N ILE A 196 20.31 6.10 12.47
CA ILE A 196 21.23 7.21 12.24
C ILE A 196 21.19 7.65 10.78
N LEU A 197 21.19 6.71 9.82
CA LEU A 197 21.11 7.03 8.40
C LEU A 197 19.74 7.60 7.98
N TYR A 198 18.66 7.22 8.69
CA TYR A 198 17.31 7.74 8.47
C TYR A 198 17.02 9.05 9.24
N PHE A 199 17.92 9.46 10.13
CA PHE A 199 17.76 10.63 11.00
C PHE A 199 17.36 11.92 10.27
N PRO A 200 17.89 12.26 9.08
CA PRO A 200 17.47 13.46 8.37
C PRO A 200 15.96 13.53 8.11
N TRP A 201 15.32 12.41 7.80
CA TRP A 201 13.87 12.39 7.58
C TRP A 201 13.08 12.43 8.89
N ILE A 202 13.62 11.86 9.97
CA ILE A 202 13.03 12.03 11.32
C ILE A 202 12.95 13.53 11.67
N VAL A 203 14.03 14.28 11.42
CA VAL A 203 14.04 15.74 11.62
C VAL A 203 13.01 16.43 10.73
N ALA A 204 12.91 16.04 9.45
CA ALA A 204 11.91 16.60 8.53
C ALA A 204 10.46 16.38 9.02
N VAL A 205 10.15 15.18 9.51
CA VAL A 205 8.82 14.84 10.05
C VAL A 205 8.51 15.64 11.31
N ILE A 206 9.46 15.74 12.25
CA ILE A 206 9.27 16.50 13.49
C ILE A 206 9.12 18.00 13.20
N ALA A 207 9.95 18.55 12.30
CA ALA A 207 9.88 19.96 11.91
C ALA A 207 8.55 20.33 11.24
N ASN A 208 7.90 19.38 10.58
CA ASN A 208 6.63 19.57 9.87
C ASN A 208 5.47 18.81 10.52
N TRP A 209 5.50 18.64 11.84
CA TRP A 209 4.52 17.86 12.61
C TRP A 209 3.07 18.34 12.42
N GLN A 210 2.85 19.65 12.31
CA GLN A 210 1.52 20.19 12.07
C GLN A 210 0.96 19.76 10.71
N MET A 211 1.79 19.78 9.66
CA MET A 211 1.39 19.30 8.34
C MET A 211 1.10 17.79 8.37
N LEU A 212 1.92 17.01 9.08
CA LEU A 212 1.69 15.58 9.28
C LEU A 212 0.30 15.31 9.87
N ASN A 213 -0.09 16.05 10.92
CA ASN A 213 -1.39 15.90 11.55
C ASN A 213 -2.52 16.28 10.59
N MET A 214 -2.36 17.34 9.79
CA MET A 214 -3.35 17.74 8.79
C MET A 214 -3.54 16.65 7.72
N THR A 215 -2.47 16.13 7.14
CA THR A 215 -2.54 15.11 6.06
C THR A 215 -2.99 13.72 6.55
N THR A 216 -2.93 13.47 7.86
CA THR A 216 -3.34 12.19 8.48
C THR A 216 -4.58 12.29 9.37
N SER A 217 -5.23 13.45 9.42
CA SER A 217 -6.43 13.71 10.24
C SER A 217 -7.60 12.77 9.93
N TRP A 218 -7.78 12.37 8.67
CA TRP A 218 -8.79 11.38 8.28
C TRP A 218 -8.69 10.07 9.07
N THR A 219 -7.50 9.72 9.57
CA THR A 219 -7.30 8.47 10.33
C THR A 219 -7.93 8.48 11.72
N THR A 220 -8.17 9.67 12.29
CA THR A 220 -8.85 9.85 13.58
C THR A 220 -10.36 9.91 13.48
N GLU A 221 -10.92 9.96 12.28
CA GLU A 221 -12.38 9.97 12.11
C GLU A 221 -12.97 8.65 12.59
N GLU A 222 -13.90 8.74 13.53
CA GLU A 222 -14.55 7.58 14.12
C GLU A 222 -15.53 6.96 13.13
N ILE A 223 -15.42 5.65 12.95
CA ILE A 223 -16.39 4.86 12.20
C ILE A 223 -16.93 3.73 13.09
N PRO A 224 -18.14 3.22 12.81
CA PRO A 224 -18.70 2.11 13.56
C PRO A 224 -17.77 0.89 13.56
N ILE A 225 -17.68 0.18 14.69
CA ILE A 225 -16.85 -1.02 14.81
C ILE A 225 -17.27 -2.13 13.82
N SER A 226 -18.56 -2.17 13.45
CA SER A 226 -19.05 -3.05 12.39
C SER A 226 -18.38 -2.78 11.04
N SER A 227 -18.16 -1.51 10.70
CA SER A 227 -17.43 -1.10 9.50
C SER A 227 -15.96 -1.49 9.57
N LEU A 228 -15.33 -1.39 10.74
CA LEU A 228 -13.95 -1.87 10.96
C LEU A 228 -13.86 -3.39 10.76
N ILE A 229 -14.78 -4.16 11.36
CA ILE A 229 -14.82 -5.63 11.23
C ILE A 229 -15.01 -6.03 9.76
N ALA A 230 -15.92 -5.36 9.04
CA ALA A 230 -16.15 -5.59 7.62
C ALA A 230 -14.91 -5.23 6.78
N ALA A 231 -14.23 -4.12 7.10
CA ALA A 231 -12.99 -3.73 6.44
C ALA A 231 -11.88 -4.76 6.67
N TRP A 232 -11.66 -5.21 7.91
CA TRP A 232 -10.66 -6.23 8.22
C TRP A 232 -10.94 -7.55 7.51
N GLY A 233 -12.19 -8.04 7.54
CA GLY A 233 -12.59 -9.27 6.85
C GLY A 233 -12.41 -9.18 5.34
N SER A 234 -12.86 -8.07 4.73
CA SER A 234 -12.68 -7.82 3.30
C SER A 234 -11.21 -7.73 2.92
N ASN A 235 -10.40 -7.03 3.72
CA ASN A 235 -8.98 -6.86 3.45
C ASN A 235 -8.19 -8.17 3.54
N VAL A 236 -8.50 -9.04 4.50
CA VAL A 236 -7.89 -10.39 4.58
C VAL A 236 -8.37 -11.27 3.42
N SER A 237 -9.64 -11.19 3.05
CA SER A 237 -10.20 -11.93 1.90
C SER A 237 -9.52 -11.57 0.59
N ARG A 238 -9.26 -10.28 0.36
CA ARG A 238 -8.58 -9.71 -0.83
C ARG A 238 -7.16 -10.25 -1.07
N LEU A 239 -6.60 -11.01 -0.13
CA LEU A 239 -5.36 -11.76 -0.37
C LEU A 239 -5.55 -12.93 -1.32
N PHE A 240 -6.75 -13.50 -1.38
CA PHE A 240 -7.08 -14.73 -2.11
C PHE A 240 -8.29 -14.57 -3.04
N ILE A 241 -9.23 -13.67 -2.72
CA ILE A 241 -10.46 -13.45 -3.49
C ILE A 241 -10.99 -12.02 -3.30
N ASP A 242 -11.37 -11.38 -4.40
CA ASP A 242 -11.97 -10.05 -4.45
C ASP A 242 -12.94 -9.97 -5.63
N LEU A 243 -14.23 -10.03 -5.34
CA LEU A 243 -15.29 -9.99 -6.35
C LEU A 243 -15.92 -8.59 -6.48
N GLY A 244 -15.33 -7.56 -5.88
CA GLY A 244 -15.88 -6.20 -5.90
C GLY A 244 -17.15 -6.04 -5.08
N LEU A 245 -17.38 -6.92 -4.11
CA LEU A 245 -18.55 -6.89 -3.24
C LEU A 245 -18.45 -5.77 -2.21
N GLU A 246 -19.60 -5.22 -1.84
CA GLU A 246 -19.69 -4.28 -0.72
C GLU A 246 -19.21 -4.94 0.58
N PRO A 247 -18.36 -4.27 1.38
CA PRO A 247 -17.79 -4.86 2.59
C PRO A 247 -18.82 -5.37 3.61
N ASN A 248 -19.97 -4.68 3.72
CA ASN A 248 -21.03 -4.98 4.69
C ASN A 248 -22.09 -5.96 4.15
N SER A 249 -21.89 -6.53 2.97
CA SER A 249 -22.84 -7.49 2.39
C SER A 249 -22.74 -8.88 3.04
N GLY A 250 -23.85 -9.63 3.07
CA GLY A 250 -23.87 -11.00 3.58
C GLY A 250 -22.85 -11.92 2.89
N SER A 251 -22.68 -11.79 1.58
CA SER A 251 -21.69 -12.55 0.80
C SER A 251 -20.26 -12.22 1.19
N SER A 252 -19.94 -10.95 1.46
CA SER A 252 -18.61 -10.54 1.96
C SER A 252 -18.29 -11.16 3.31
N TYR A 253 -19.27 -11.26 4.22
CA TYR A 253 -19.07 -11.93 5.51
C TYR A 253 -18.82 -13.43 5.36
N VAL A 254 -19.53 -14.13 4.46
CA VAL A 254 -19.31 -15.56 4.20
C VAL A 254 -17.90 -15.82 3.63
N ILE A 255 -17.47 -15.02 2.67
CA ILE A 255 -16.11 -15.11 2.08
C ILE A 255 -15.05 -14.81 3.14
N SER A 256 -15.28 -13.78 3.95
CA SER A 256 -14.39 -13.42 5.06
C SER A 256 -14.27 -14.55 6.07
N LEU A 257 -15.39 -15.16 6.47
CA LEU A 257 -15.40 -16.28 7.39
C LEU A 257 -14.62 -17.49 6.84
N ALA A 258 -14.86 -17.87 5.58
CA ALA A 258 -14.12 -18.96 4.94
C ALA A 258 -12.62 -18.67 4.87
N THR A 259 -12.24 -17.43 4.56
CA THR A 259 -10.83 -17.01 4.53
C THR A 259 -10.21 -17.04 5.92
N PHE A 260 -10.90 -16.54 6.95
CA PHE A 260 -10.41 -16.59 8.33
C PHE A 260 -10.20 -18.03 8.80
N ILE A 261 -11.11 -18.95 8.48
CA ILE A 261 -10.94 -20.38 8.80
C ILE A 261 -9.65 -20.93 8.16
N LEU A 262 -9.41 -20.65 6.88
CA LEU A 262 -8.18 -21.06 6.20
C LEU A 262 -6.93 -20.44 6.86
N VAL A 263 -6.95 -19.14 7.15
CA VAL A 263 -5.82 -18.42 7.74
C VAL A 263 -5.51 -18.91 9.15
N ILE A 264 -6.53 -19.04 10.01
CA ILE A 264 -6.39 -19.54 11.37
C ILE A 264 -5.84 -20.96 11.35
N TYR A 265 -6.38 -21.83 10.49
CA TYR A 265 -5.88 -23.19 10.34
C TYR A 265 -4.44 -23.23 9.82
N ALA A 266 -4.07 -22.36 8.89
CA ALA A 266 -2.71 -22.25 8.37
C ALA A 266 -1.71 -21.79 9.44
N ILE A 267 -2.07 -20.80 10.26
CA ILE A 267 -1.26 -20.34 11.39
C ILE A 267 -1.12 -21.45 12.44
N TYR A 268 -2.22 -22.12 12.79
CA TYR A 268 -2.20 -23.27 13.69
C TYR A 268 -1.26 -24.37 13.18
N PHE A 269 -1.40 -24.77 11.92
CA PHE A 269 -0.59 -25.79 11.28
C PHE A 269 0.89 -25.40 11.27
N LEU A 270 1.20 -24.15 10.90
CA LEU A 270 2.54 -23.58 10.93
C LEU A 270 3.17 -23.69 12.33
N CYS A 271 2.47 -23.25 13.36
CA CYS A 271 2.95 -23.28 14.75
C CYS A 271 3.17 -24.72 15.27
N ARG A 272 2.40 -25.70 14.76
CA ARG A 272 2.52 -27.11 15.15
C ARG A 272 3.62 -27.85 14.41
N GLN A 273 3.86 -27.52 13.15
CA GLN A 273 4.71 -28.31 12.25
C GLN A 273 6.08 -27.69 11.96
N THR A 274 6.29 -26.43 12.33
CA THR A 274 7.58 -25.75 12.12
C THR A 274 8.29 -25.45 13.44
N PRO A 275 9.63 -25.38 13.45
CA PRO A 275 10.37 -24.99 14.64
C PRO A 275 10.08 -23.53 15.03
N ARG A 276 10.29 -23.20 16.30
CA ARG A 276 10.04 -21.87 16.87
C ARG A 276 10.60 -20.71 16.06
N ARG A 277 11.79 -20.87 15.48
CA ARG A 277 12.41 -19.83 14.63
C ARG A 277 11.56 -19.43 13.41
N VAL A 278 10.75 -20.35 12.88
CA VAL A 278 9.96 -20.12 11.66
C VAL A 278 8.63 -19.48 11.99
N TRP A 279 7.83 -20.15 12.82
CA TRP A 279 6.50 -19.64 13.14
C TRP A 279 6.57 -18.31 13.91
N LEU A 280 7.58 -18.10 14.76
CA LEU A 280 7.67 -16.86 15.54
C LEU A 280 7.90 -15.62 14.66
N LEU A 281 8.71 -15.73 13.59
CA LEU A 281 8.90 -14.62 12.66
C LEU A 281 7.61 -14.35 11.89
N ILE A 282 6.98 -15.39 11.34
CA ILE A 282 5.76 -15.26 10.54
C ILE A 282 4.60 -14.70 11.39
N VAL A 283 4.40 -15.22 12.61
CA VAL A 283 3.40 -14.69 13.54
C VAL A 283 3.74 -13.25 13.96
N GLY A 284 5.03 -12.91 14.13
CA GLY A 284 5.46 -11.54 14.37
C GLY A 284 5.06 -10.58 13.24
N LEU A 285 5.24 -10.98 11.99
CA LEU A 285 4.78 -10.23 10.81
C LEU A 285 3.26 -10.07 10.80
N ILE A 286 2.52 -11.13 11.17
CA ILE A 286 1.05 -11.13 11.25
C ILE A 286 0.53 -10.23 12.38
N ALA A 287 1.21 -10.18 13.53
CA ALA A 287 0.63 -9.58 14.73
C ALA A 287 1.06 -8.13 15.00
N VAL A 288 2.33 -7.79 14.79
CA VAL A 288 2.90 -6.52 15.31
C VAL A 288 2.22 -5.30 14.70
N THR A 289 2.14 -5.22 13.37
CA THR A 289 1.50 -4.08 12.70
C THR A 289 -0.01 -4.00 13.00
N PRO A 290 -0.79 -5.09 12.92
CA PRO A 290 -2.21 -5.04 13.27
C PRO A 290 -2.46 -4.62 14.72
N VAL A 291 -1.71 -5.12 15.70
CA VAL A 291 -1.90 -4.73 17.10
C VAL A 291 -1.70 -3.22 17.28
N VAL A 292 -0.66 -2.66 16.65
CA VAL A 292 -0.36 -1.22 16.75
C VAL A 292 -1.44 -0.35 16.08
N LEU A 293 -2.10 -0.85 15.02
CA LEU A 293 -3.11 -0.07 14.28
C LEU A 293 -4.55 -0.30 14.75
N ILE A 294 -4.91 -1.52 15.15
CA ILE A 294 -6.26 -1.89 15.60
C ILE A 294 -6.51 -1.41 17.03
N LEU A 295 -5.53 -1.53 17.92
CA LEU A 295 -5.73 -1.23 19.33
C LEU A 295 -6.15 0.23 19.57
N PRO A 296 -5.52 1.25 18.94
CA PRO A 296 -5.97 2.63 19.07
C PRO A 296 -7.37 2.86 18.51
N ASP A 297 -7.72 2.26 17.37
CA ASP A 297 -9.05 2.41 16.78
C ASP A 297 -10.15 1.83 17.69
N ILE A 298 -9.86 0.75 18.44
CA ILE A 298 -10.81 0.16 19.40
C ILE A 298 -10.91 1.00 20.68
N ILE A 299 -9.78 1.51 21.20
CA ILE A 299 -9.75 2.20 22.51
C ILE A 299 -10.20 3.66 22.39
N SER A 300 -9.76 4.33 21.32
CA SER A 300 -9.86 5.79 21.18
C SER A 300 -10.62 6.22 19.93
N GLY A 301 -11.18 5.28 19.18
CA GLY A 301 -11.83 5.55 17.91
C GLY A 301 -10.86 5.84 16.77
N GLY A 302 -11.37 5.78 15.54
CA GLY A 302 -10.61 6.04 14.32
C GLY A 302 -10.82 4.98 13.24
N GLN A 303 -10.10 5.15 12.14
CA GLN A 303 -10.17 4.28 10.97
C GLN A 303 -8.79 3.93 10.37
N ARG A 304 -7.72 4.04 11.17
CA ARG A 304 -6.34 3.73 10.75
C ARG A 304 -6.24 2.31 10.19
N SER A 305 -6.85 1.38 10.91
CA SER A 305 -6.80 -0.06 10.65
C SER A 305 -7.70 -0.52 9.50
N ALA A 306 -8.59 0.34 8.99
CA ALA A 306 -9.40 0.06 7.81
C ALA A 306 -8.57 0.09 6.52
N SER A 307 -7.43 0.80 6.52
CA SER A 307 -6.60 0.98 5.33
C SER A 307 -5.76 -0.28 5.03
N ALA A 308 -6.20 -1.08 4.05
CA ALA A 308 -5.55 -2.33 3.66
C ALA A 308 -4.04 -2.17 3.43
N ARG A 309 -3.65 -1.09 2.73
CA ARG A 309 -2.25 -0.76 2.45
C ARG A 309 -1.33 -0.77 3.67
N TYR A 310 -1.81 -0.51 4.89
CA TYR A 310 -0.98 -0.45 6.09
C TYR A 310 -0.63 -1.81 6.69
N PHE A 311 -1.23 -2.89 6.18
CA PHE A 311 -1.10 -4.24 6.70
C PHE A 311 -0.17 -5.13 5.87
N VAL A 312 0.65 -4.54 4.99
CA VAL A 312 1.59 -5.28 4.12
C VAL A 312 2.38 -6.38 4.86
N PRO A 313 3.02 -6.12 6.02
CA PRO A 313 3.75 -7.17 6.74
C PRO A 313 2.83 -8.31 7.19
N CYS A 314 1.61 -7.99 7.64
CA CYS A 314 0.62 -8.97 8.06
C CYS A 314 0.19 -9.86 6.90
N TYR A 315 -0.08 -9.26 5.74
CA TYR A 315 -0.52 -9.98 4.55
C TYR A 315 0.54 -10.93 4.00
N LEU A 316 1.81 -10.49 3.99
CA LEU A 316 2.93 -11.35 3.62
C LEU A 316 3.07 -12.52 4.61
N GLY A 317 2.91 -12.27 5.91
CA GLY A 317 2.91 -13.32 6.93
C GLY A 317 1.77 -14.33 6.75
N ILE A 318 0.55 -13.86 6.48
CA ILE A 318 -0.62 -14.72 6.19
C ILE A 318 -0.36 -15.59 4.96
N GLN A 319 0.13 -15.00 3.86
CA GLN A 319 0.40 -15.75 2.64
C GLN A 319 1.54 -16.76 2.82
N LEU A 320 2.57 -16.47 3.62
CA LEU A 320 3.62 -17.43 3.98
C LEU A 320 3.06 -18.61 4.79
N ALA A 321 2.16 -18.36 5.75
CA ALA A 321 1.51 -19.42 6.54
C ALA A 321 0.65 -20.32 5.65
N VAL A 322 -0.18 -19.73 4.77
CA VAL A 322 -1.01 -20.46 3.81
C VAL A 322 -0.16 -21.21 2.80
N ALA A 323 0.92 -20.60 2.27
CA ALA A 323 1.84 -21.26 1.36
C ALA A 323 2.46 -22.51 1.99
N TYR A 324 2.90 -22.41 3.25
CA TYR A 324 3.47 -23.55 3.97
C TYR A 324 2.45 -24.67 4.17
N LEU A 325 1.21 -24.32 4.54
CA LEU A 325 0.12 -25.28 4.68
C LEU A 325 -0.14 -26.02 3.36
N LEU A 326 -0.40 -25.29 2.27
CA LEU A 326 -0.71 -25.89 0.98
C LEU A 326 0.45 -26.73 0.44
N ALA A 327 1.68 -26.22 0.50
CA ALA A 327 2.87 -26.94 0.06
C ALA A 327 3.09 -28.25 0.83
N SER A 328 2.83 -28.26 2.14
CA SER A 328 2.98 -29.45 2.98
C SER A 328 1.91 -30.49 2.66
N GLN A 329 0.65 -30.05 2.52
CA GLN A 329 -0.49 -30.94 2.29
C GLN A 329 -0.54 -31.53 0.87
N LEU A 330 -0.04 -30.81 -0.13
CA LEU A 330 0.05 -31.32 -1.51
C LEU A 330 1.03 -32.50 -1.65
N ARG A 331 2.04 -32.59 -0.77
CA ARG A 331 3.02 -33.68 -0.75
C ARG A 331 2.61 -34.84 0.16
N GLY A 332 1.70 -34.61 1.10
CA GLY A 332 1.18 -35.64 2.01
C GLY A 332 0.38 -36.74 1.30
N THR A 333 0.24 -37.88 1.96
CA THR A 333 -0.52 -39.03 1.45
C THR A 333 -2.00 -38.99 1.88
N GLN A 334 -2.29 -38.47 3.07
CA GLN A 334 -3.64 -38.40 3.62
C GLN A 334 -4.40 -37.18 3.07
N GLN A 335 -5.66 -37.37 2.64
CA GLN A 335 -6.55 -36.31 2.14
C GLN A 335 -6.01 -35.48 0.96
N LYS A 336 -5.03 -36.02 0.22
CA LYS A 336 -4.36 -35.34 -0.90
C LYS A 336 -5.34 -34.70 -1.90
N ARG A 337 -6.40 -35.42 -2.30
CA ARG A 337 -7.42 -34.93 -3.24
C ARG A 337 -8.14 -33.66 -2.75
N ILE A 338 -8.46 -33.59 -1.46
CA ILE A 338 -9.13 -32.42 -0.86
C ILE A 338 -8.21 -31.21 -0.95
N TRP A 339 -6.94 -31.36 -0.59
CA TRP A 339 -5.97 -30.26 -0.65
C TRP A 339 -5.59 -29.83 -2.06
N HIS A 340 -5.66 -30.72 -3.05
CA HIS A 340 -5.58 -30.32 -4.46
C HIS A 340 -6.78 -29.45 -4.84
N GLY A 341 -7.98 -29.84 -4.42
CA GLY A 341 -9.20 -29.05 -4.63
C GLY A 341 -9.13 -27.67 -3.96
N ILE A 342 -8.74 -27.60 -2.69
CA ILE A 342 -8.57 -26.34 -1.95
C ILE A 342 -7.51 -25.45 -2.63
N THR A 343 -6.36 -26.02 -3.01
CA THR A 343 -5.32 -25.26 -3.71
C THR A 343 -5.83 -24.72 -5.03
N ALA A 344 -6.47 -25.55 -5.85
CA ALA A 344 -7.02 -25.14 -7.14
C ALA A 344 -8.07 -24.05 -6.96
N LEU A 345 -8.93 -24.16 -5.95
CA LEU A 345 -9.94 -23.15 -5.62
C LEU A 345 -9.28 -21.82 -5.24
N VAL A 346 -8.32 -21.81 -4.32
CA VAL A 346 -7.62 -20.59 -3.89
C VAL A 346 -6.92 -19.91 -5.07
N LEU A 347 -6.20 -20.69 -5.89
CA LEU A 347 -5.49 -20.13 -7.04
C LEU A 347 -6.46 -19.59 -8.10
N THR A 348 -7.52 -20.34 -8.41
CA THR A 348 -8.52 -19.92 -9.40
C THR A 348 -9.27 -18.70 -8.93
N SER A 349 -9.66 -18.62 -7.65
CA SER A 349 -10.30 -17.44 -7.06
C SER A 349 -9.44 -16.19 -7.20
N GLY A 350 -8.13 -16.28 -6.95
CA GLY A 350 -7.20 -15.16 -7.14
C GLY A 350 -7.16 -14.70 -8.59
N VAL A 351 -6.98 -15.62 -9.54
CA VAL A 351 -6.95 -15.32 -10.98
C VAL A 351 -8.27 -14.68 -11.45
N VAL A 352 -9.41 -15.25 -11.08
CA VAL A 352 -10.74 -14.74 -11.43
C VAL A 352 -10.94 -13.34 -10.86
N SER A 353 -10.58 -13.12 -9.59
CA SER A 353 -10.68 -11.81 -8.95
C SER A 353 -9.85 -10.75 -9.66
N CYS A 354 -8.62 -11.10 -10.05
CA CYS A 354 -7.75 -10.20 -10.81
C CYS A 354 -8.30 -9.92 -12.21
N ALA A 355 -8.90 -10.91 -12.88
CA ALA A 355 -9.52 -10.74 -14.19
C ALA A 355 -10.76 -9.83 -14.13
N ILE A 356 -11.57 -9.92 -13.06
CA ILE A 356 -12.72 -9.04 -12.82
C ILE A 356 -12.21 -7.62 -12.55
N SER A 357 -11.27 -7.46 -11.63
CA SER A 357 -10.70 -6.16 -11.26
C SER A 357 -10.06 -5.45 -12.46
N ALA A 358 -9.35 -6.17 -13.32
CA ALA A 358 -8.72 -5.60 -14.52
C ALA A 358 -9.71 -5.06 -15.57
N GLN A 359 -10.96 -5.53 -15.56
CA GLN A 359 -12.02 -5.06 -16.47
C GLN A 359 -12.84 -3.92 -15.86
N ALA A 360 -12.67 -3.63 -14.57
CA ALA A 360 -13.42 -2.59 -13.88
C ALA A 360 -12.83 -1.20 -14.17
N GLN A 361 -13.70 -0.20 -14.37
CA GLN A 361 -13.27 1.20 -14.49
C GLN A 361 -12.80 1.78 -13.15
N VAL A 362 -13.43 1.36 -12.06
CA VAL A 362 -13.17 1.79 -10.68
C VAL A 362 -13.20 0.57 -9.79
N TRP A 363 -12.39 0.59 -8.74
CA TRP A 363 -12.32 -0.47 -7.75
C TRP A 363 -12.23 0.11 -6.33
N TRP A 364 -12.36 -0.72 -5.30
CA TRP A 364 -12.53 -0.28 -3.90
C TRP A 364 -11.38 0.61 -3.37
N ASN A 365 -10.18 0.53 -3.95
CA ASN A 365 -9.02 1.35 -3.59
C ASN A 365 -9.13 2.81 -4.07
N LYS A 366 -10.14 3.15 -4.87
CA LYS A 366 -10.40 4.48 -5.41
C LYS A 366 -11.61 5.15 -4.75
N ALA A 367 -11.58 5.28 -3.41
CA ALA A 367 -12.66 5.90 -2.65
C ALA A 367 -12.95 7.36 -3.08
N VAL A 368 -11.90 8.14 -3.36
CA VAL A 368 -12.04 9.51 -3.90
C VAL A 368 -12.10 9.44 -5.42
N GLY A 369 -13.19 9.97 -6.00
CA GLY A 369 -13.39 10.00 -7.45
C GLY A 369 -13.97 8.72 -8.03
N ALA A 370 -14.60 7.87 -7.20
CA ALA A 370 -15.26 6.65 -7.66
C ALA A 370 -16.34 6.92 -8.71
N ASP A 371 -17.02 8.06 -8.59
CA ASP A 371 -18.12 8.45 -9.50
C ASP A 371 -17.62 9.19 -10.75
N ASN A 372 -16.31 9.51 -10.83
CA ASN A 372 -15.76 10.32 -11.93
C ASN A 372 -16.06 9.76 -13.33
N PRO A 373 -16.03 8.44 -13.60
CA PRO A 373 -16.41 7.92 -14.92
C PRO A 373 -17.87 8.22 -15.29
N GLN A 374 -18.79 8.12 -14.34
CA GLN A 374 -20.21 8.40 -14.57
C GLN A 374 -20.44 9.90 -14.75
N ILE A 375 -19.77 10.73 -13.94
CA ILE A 375 -19.78 12.19 -14.07
C ILE A 375 -19.26 12.60 -15.45
N ALA A 376 -18.13 12.04 -15.89
CA ALA A 376 -17.55 12.34 -17.19
C ALA A 376 -18.46 11.91 -18.35
N GLN A 377 -19.14 10.76 -18.24
CA GLN A 377 -20.12 10.33 -19.25
C GLN A 377 -21.26 11.33 -19.44
N ILE A 378 -21.77 11.92 -18.35
CA ILE A 378 -22.83 12.94 -18.42
C ILE A 378 -22.29 14.22 -19.05
N ILE A 379 -21.13 14.69 -18.60
CA ILE A 379 -20.57 15.97 -19.04
C ILE A 379 -20.14 15.93 -20.51
N ASN A 380 -19.49 14.85 -20.97
CA ASN A 380 -19.01 14.72 -22.35
C ASN A 380 -20.15 14.64 -23.38
N GLN A 381 -21.40 14.41 -22.97
CA GLN A 381 -22.57 14.43 -23.85
C GLN A 381 -23.10 15.85 -24.12
N THR A 382 -22.55 16.87 -23.44
CA THR A 382 -23.03 18.26 -23.54
C THR A 382 -22.10 19.13 -24.37
N SER A 383 -22.66 20.12 -25.05
CA SER A 383 -21.90 21.14 -25.78
C SER A 383 -21.41 22.23 -24.83
N GLU A 384 -20.14 22.59 -24.95
CA GLU A 384 -19.50 23.67 -24.18
C GLU A 384 -19.74 23.60 -22.66
N PRO A 385 -19.37 22.48 -22.00
CA PRO A 385 -19.56 22.34 -20.56
C PRO A 385 -18.59 23.20 -19.74
N LEU A 386 -19.13 23.81 -18.68
CA LEU A 386 -18.37 24.49 -17.62
C LEU A 386 -18.60 23.78 -16.28
N ILE A 387 -17.51 23.34 -15.66
CA ILE A 387 -17.53 22.75 -14.32
C ILE A 387 -17.08 23.79 -13.30
N ILE A 388 -17.91 24.05 -12.30
CA ILE A 388 -17.62 24.95 -11.19
C ILE A 388 -17.45 24.13 -9.92
N THR A 389 -16.39 24.40 -9.16
CA THR A 389 -16.06 23.70 -7.91
C THR A 389 -15.38 24.62 -6.93
N ASN A 390 -15.65 24.43 -5.64
CA ASN A 390 -15.00 25.16 -4.55
C ASN A 390 -13.82 24.35 -3.97
N LEU A 391 -12.78 25.05 -3.53
CA LEU A 391 -11.65 24.51 -2.77
C LEU A 391 -12.09 23.81 -1.49
N ASP A 392 -13.05 24.37 -0.75
CA ASP A 392 -13.40 23.89 0.60
C ASP A 392 -14.15 22.56 0.57
N SER A 393 -14.91 22.30 -0.50
CA SER A 393 -15.75 21.11 -0.64
C SER A 393 -15.11 19.99 -1.48
N THR A 394 -14.00 20.28 -2.17
CA THR A 394 -13.45 19.36 -3.17
C THR A 394 -11.98 19.05 -2.96
N ASN A 395 -11.64 17.75 -2.96
CA ASN A 395 -10.26 17.33 -3.02
C ASN A 395 -9.63 17.74 -4.37
N PRO A 396 -8.58 18.58 -4.38
CA PRO A 396 -7.95 19.07 -5.61
C PRO A 396 -7.45 17.96 -6.54
N ALA A 397 -7.00 16.83 -5.97
CA ALA A 397 -6.57 15.68 -6.76
C ALA A 397 -7.74 15.02 -7.52
N ASN A 398 -8.96 15.15 -7.01
CA ASN A 398 -10.16 14.62 -7.66
C ASN A 398 -10.51 15.41 -8.92
N ILE A 399 -10.31 16.74 -8.89
CA ILE A 399 -10.49 17.63 -10.06
C ILE A 399 -9.51 17.23 -11.17
N ILE A 400 -8.23 17.07 -10.81
CA ILE A 400 -7.20 16.64 -11.76
C ILE A 400 -7.54 15.25 -12.31
N ALA A 401 -7.97 14.30 -11.47
CA ALA A 401 -8.36 12.97 -11.91
C ALA A 401 -9.54 13.00 -12.90
N LEU A 402 -10.58 13.80 -12.61
CA LEU A 402 -11.73 13.98 -13.50
C LEU A 402 -11.31 14.59 -14.84
N SER A 403 -10.35 15.51 -14.85
CA SER A 403 -9.86 16.14 -16.08
C SER A 403 -9.30 15.16 -17.12
N TYR A 404 -8.84 13.97 -16.71
CA TYR A 404 -8.36 12.93 -17.63
C TYR A 404 -9.48 12.14 -18.31
N LEU A 405 -10.73 12.26 -17.85
CA LEU A 405 -11.89 11.56 -18.38
C LEU A 405 -12.79 12.46 -19.25
N LEU A 406 -12.54 13.77 -19.23
CA LEU A 406 -13.37 14.78 -19.89
C LEU A 406 -12.84 15.15 -21.27
N ASP A 407 -13.75 15.56 -22.16
CA ASP A 407 -13.40 16.02 -23.49
C ASP A 407 -12.65 17.37 -23.45
N PRO A 408 -11.67 17.62 -24.36
CA PRO A 408 -10.83 18.83 -24.37
C PRO A 408 -11.58 20.18 -24.40
N GLN A 409 -12.84 20.17 -24.86
CA GLN A 409 -13.70 21.35 -24.89
C GLN A 409 -14.17 21.78 -23.49
N THR A 410 -14.22 20.87 -22.53
CA THR A 410 -14.68 21.12 -21.17
C THR A 410 -13.77 22.12 -20.47
N LYS A 411 -14.37 23.07 -19.75
CA LYS A 411 -13.67 24.08 -18.98
C LYS A 411 -13.98 23.96 -17.50
N PHE A 412 -13.05 24.41 -16.67
CA PHE A 412 -13.18 24.47 -15.23
C PHE A 412 -13.16 25.92 -14.76
N GLN A 413 -13.91 26.22 -13.71
CA GLN A 413 -13.84 27.47 -12.98
C GLN A 413 -13.73 27.13 -11.50
N LEU A 414 -12.54 27.29 -10.94
CA LEU A 414 -12.26 26.94 -9.54
C LEU A 414 -12.37 28.19 -8.68
N VAL A 415 -13.09 28.09 -7.57
CA VAL A 415 -13.40 29.22 -6.70
C VAL A 415 -13.13 28.93 -5.24
N ILE A 416 -13.12 29.99 -4.43
CA ILE A 416 -13.01 29.95 -2.97
C ILE A 416 -14.26 30.65 -2.42
N ASP A 417 -14.97 30.00 -1.50
CA ASP A 417 -16.13 30.62 -0.87
C ASP A 417 -15.73 31.90 -0.11
N PRO A 418 -16.56 32.97 -0.12
CA PRO A 418 -17.89 33.08 -0.74
C PRO A 418 -17.85 33.70 -2.16
N ASN A 419 -16.70 33.71 -2.83
CA ASN A 419 -16.53 34.42 -4.10
C ASN A 419 -17.23 33.67 -5.26
N MET A 420 -18.50 34.00 -5.49
CA MET A 420 -19.23 33.50 -6.65
C MET A 420 -18.65 34.14 -7.92
N PRO A 421 -18.17 33.35 -8.88
CA PRO A 421 -17.49 33.89 -10.05
C PRO A 421 -18.51 34.41 -11.06
N GLN A 422 -18.10 35.36 -11.91
CA GLN A 422 -18.90 35.68 -13.09
C GLN A 422 -18.83 34.52 -14.08
N ILE A 423 -19.97 33.90 -14.35
CA ILE A 423 -20.09 32.81 -15.31
C ILE A 423 -20.17 33.41 -16.72
N PRO A 424 -19.22 33.10 -17.63
CA PRO A 424 -19.27 33.67 -18.97
C PRO A 424 -20.48 33.16 -19.75
N ALA A 425 -21.19 34.07 -20.42
CA ALA A 425 -22.44 33.78 -21.15
C ALA A 425 -22.32 32.74 -22.28
N LYS A 426 -21.10 32.40 -22.71
CA LYS A 426 -20.84 31.41 -23.75
C LYS A 426 -21.08 29.96 -23.31
N PHE A 427 -21.15 29.67 -22.01
CA PHE A 427 -21.33 28.30 -21.53
C PHE A 427 -22.82 27.99 -21.39
N SER A 428 -23.30 27.01 -22.16
CA SER A 428 -24.72 26.61 -22.17
C SER A 428 -25.05 25.55 -21.12
N ASN A 429 -24.06 24.74 -20.69
CA ASN A 429 -24.22 23.67 -19.72
C ASN A 429 -23.27 23.89 -18.54
N ILE A 430 -23.82 24.20 -17.36
CA ILE A 430 -23.07 24.49 -16.14
C ILE A 430 -23.27 23.35 -15.15
N PHE A 431 -22.18 22.77 -14.68
CA PHE A 431 -22.16 21.69 -13.70
C PHE A 431 -21.50 22.15 -12.41
N LEU A 432 -22.13 21.87 -11.28
CA LEU A 432 -21.51 22.03 -9.96
C LEU A 432 -20.92 20.70 -9.52
N PHE A 433 -19.62 20.69 -9.18
CA PHE A 433 -18.91 19.49 -8.76
C PHE A 433 -18.54 19.58 -7.27
N ASN A 434 -19.10 18.66 -6.49
CA ASN A 434 -19.16 18.69 -5.01
C ASN A 434 -19.56 20.08 -4.48
N PRO A 435 -20.78 20.57 -4.81
CA PRO A 435 -21.27 21.87 -4.34
C PRO A 435 -21.43 21.97 -2.83
#